data_AF-A0A8C6Y151-F1
#
_entry.id   AF-A0A8C6Y151-F1
#
_cell.length_a   1.000
_cell.length_b   1.000
_cell.length_c   1.000
_cell.angle_alpha   90.00
_cell.angle_beta   90.00
_cell.angle_gamma   90.00
#
_symmetry.space_group_name_H-M   'P 1'
#
loop_
_entity.id
_entity.type
_entity.pdbx_description
1 polymer ?
#
loop_
_entity_poly.entity_id
_entity_poly.type
_entity_poly.pdbx_seq_one_letter_code
_entity_poly.pdbx_strand_id
1 'polypeptide(L)'
;MEKMSWLSKLNPRAAAGPRASRGASLQGPVMADPETCLMVFKNHWAQVLRILEKRGPHMAPGAADDLSAVRNNTYQMVTLLAEERPRAELAMGPILEFAVSEGVLEHLLGWHLQREVPEERKVELLKLFEMLISQAHQPLLHQKAVLGPLLRLLALCAEPASPLLESNLVLLLNQLCVSVARDPPLLELFFHSPSEQGPPHLLLFSLLIPFIHHEGVVGQQARDALLLLMAVSSGNRTVARYITEHSYFCPVSPRELAARCFCPAGPGEGLVP
;
A
#
# COMPACT_ATOMS: atom_id res chain seq x y z
N MET A 1 32.32 0.66 -6.12
CA MET A 1 31.10 0.14 -6.78
C MET A 1 29.98 1.12 -6.53
N GLU A 2 29.23 1.41 -7.59
CA GLU A 2 28.52 2.67 -7.83
C GLU A 2 27.42 3.03 -6.83
N LYS A 3 27.46 4.28 -6.36
CA LYS A 3 26.31 4.96 -5.77
C LYS A 3 25.37 5.40 -6.90
N MET A 4 24.14 4.92 -6.85
CA MET A 4 23.07 5.16 -7.81
C MET A 4 22.75 6.65 -7.99
N SER A 5 23.04 7.16 -9.18
CA SER A 5 22.85 8.53 -9.65
C SER A 5 21.40 8.84 -10.06
N TRP A 6 20.45 8.74 -9.12
CA TRP A 6 19.05 9.15 -9.38
C TRP A 6 18.60 10.39 -8.58
N LEU A 7 19.34 10.79 -7.54
CA LEU A 7 18.94 11.86 -6.62
C LEU A 7 19.48 13.27 -6.97
N SER A 8 20.21 13.44 -8.06
CA SER A 8 20.87 14.72 -8.42
C SER A 8 20.11 15.58 -9.46
N LYS A 9 18.90 15.20 -9.89
CA LYS A 9 18.12 15.95 -10.89
C LYS A 9 17.00 16.84 -10.31
N LEU A 10 17.08 17.20 -9.03
CA LEU A 10 16.13 18.12 -8.39
C LEU A 10 16.85 19.37 -7.87
N ASN A 11 17.42 20.19 -8.77
CA ASN A 11 17.66 21.61 -8.49
C ASN A 11 18.02 22.40 -9.76
N PRO A 12 17.18 23.34 -10.25
CA PRO A 12 17.66 24.42 -11.08
C PRO A 12 17.87 25.66 -10.21
N ARG A 13 19.12 25.92 -9.79
CA ARG A 13 19.51 27.21 -9.24
C ARG A 13 19.78 28.21 -10.36
N ALA A 14 18.99 29.27 -10.33
CA ALA A 14 19.13 30.61 -10.90
C ALA A 14 20.44 30.97 -11.63
N ALA A 15 20.28 31.47 -12.86
CA ALA A 15 21.17 32.47 -13.45
C ALA A 15 20.30 33.54 -14.15
N ALA A 16 20.47 34.80 -13.73
CA ALA A 16 19.73 35.96 -14.20
C ALA A 16 20.38 36.60 -15.43
N GLY A 17 19.57 37.14 -16.35
CA GLY A 17 19.98 38.06 -17.42
C GLY A 17 18.78 38.48 -18.29
N PRO A 18 18.56 39.77 -18.63
CA PRO A 18 17.23 40.29 -18.90
C PRO A 18 16.94 40.57 -20.39
N ARG A 19 15.70 40.33 -20.85
CA ARG A 19 14.95 41.22 -21.78
C ARG A 19 13.51 40.77 -22.05
N ALA A 20 12.59 41.61 -21.56
CA ALA A 20 11.31 42.05 -22.13
C ALA A 20 10.37 41.07 -22.89
N SER A 21 9.20 40.89 -22.24
CA SER A 21 7.85 40.94 -22.80
C SER A 21 7.42 39.92 -23.88
N ARG A 22 6.68 38.90 -23.42
CA ARG A 22 5.29 38.62 -23.86
C ARG A 22 4.68 37.59 -22.90
N GLY A 23 3.48 37.87 -22.41
CA GLY A 23 2.78 37.02 -21.46
C GLY A 23 2.58 35.62 -22.00
N ALA A 24 3.35 34.67 -21.48
CA ALA A 24 3.05 33.25 -21.58
C ALA A 24 2.27 32.90 -20.31
N SER A 25 1.00 32.55 -20.50
CA SER A 25 0.19 31.89 -19.49
C SER A 25 1.00 30.75 -18.87
N LEU A 26 0.97 30.65 -17.54
CA LEU A 26 1.45 29.50 -16.79
C LEU A 26 0.68 28.28 -17.31
N GLN A 27 1.25 27.57 -18.28
CA GLN A 27 0.75 26.26 -18.68
C GLN A 27 1.01 25.37 -17.47
N GLY A 28 -0.07 25.06 -16.74
CA GLY A 28 -0.06 23.98 -15.76
C GLY A 28 0.44 22.70 -16.42
N PRO A 29 0.90 21.72 -15.63
CA PRO A 29 1.37 20.45 -16.16
C PRO A 29 0.31 19.90 -17.12
N VAL A 30 0.71 19.60 -18.35
CA VAL A 30 -0.14 18.97 -19.36
C VAL A 30 -0.48 17.59 -18.83
N MET A 31 -1.57 17.49 -18.07
CA MET A 31 -2.10 16.20 -17.68
C MET A 31 -2.72 15.58 -18.93
N ALA A 32 -2.35 14.33 -19.22
CA ALA A 32 -2.98 13.58 -20.29
C ALA A 32 -4.49 13.48 -20.01
N ASP A 33 -5.27 13.58 -21.09
CA ASP A 33 -6.72 13.48 -21.07
C ASP A 33 -7.16 12.16 -20.39
N PRO A 34 -8.04 12.19 -19.35
CA PRO A 34 -8.42 10.99 -18.59
C PRO A 34 -9.02 9.88 -19.45
N GLU A 35 -9.81 10.24 -20.46
CA GLU A 35 -10.41 9.32 -21.42
C GLU A 35 -9.34 8.62 -22.28
N THR A 36 -8.29 9.35 -22.67
CA THR A 36 -7.12 8.77 -23.35
C THR A 36 -6.37 7.79 -22.46
N CYS A 37 -6.13 8.14 -21.19
CA CYS A 37 -5.51 7.24 -20.21
C CYS A 37 -6.34 5.96 -20.00
N LEU A 38 -7.67 6.09 -19.91
CA LEU A 38 -8.59 4.96 -19.82
C LEU A 38 -8.50 4.05 -21.04
N MET A 39 -8.45 4.61 -22.25
CA MET A 39 -8.34 3.83 -23.48
C MET A 39 -7.03 3.02 -23.50
N VAL A 40 -5.91 3.63 -23.11
CA VAL A 40 -4.61 2.94 -23.01
C VAL A 40 -4.67 1.83 -21.95
N PHE A 41 -5.27 2.11 -20.78
CA PHE A 41 -5.48 1.11 -19.74
C PHE A 41 -6.29 -0.09 -20.26
N LYS A 42 -7.43 0.16 -20.92
CA LYS A 42 -8.28 -0.88 -21.52
C LYS A 42 -7.55 -1.71 -22.56
N ASN A 43 -6.68 -1.09 -23.36
CA ASN A 43 -5.88 -1.81 -24.34
C ASN A 43 -4.86 -2.76 -23.68
N HIS A 44 -4.16 -2.30 -22.64
CA HIS A 44 -3.28 -3.16 -21.86
C HIS A 44 -4.06 -4.29 -21.17
N TRP A 45 -5.21 -3.97 -20.59
CA TRP A 45 -6.09 -4.97 -19.97
C TRP A 45 -6.55 -6.04 -20.95
N ALA A 46 -6.99 -5.64 -22.14
CA ALA A 46 -7.41 -6.58 -23.18
C ALA A 46 -6.30 -7.52 -23.64
N GLN A 47 -5.03 -7.07 -23.60
CA GLN A 47 -3.88 -7.95 -23.89
C GLN A 47 -3.62 -8.94 -22.76
N VAL A 48 -3.68 -8.47 -21.51
CA VAL A 48 -3.55 -9.32 -20.32
C VAL A 48 -4.65 -10.36 -20.30
N LEU A 49 -5.92 -9.94 -20.41
CA LEU A 49 -7.08 -10.81 -20.34
C LEU A 49 -7.00 -11.93 -21.39
N ARG A 50 -6.58 -11.61 -22.62
CA ARG A 50 -6.33 -12.60 -23.68
C ARG A 50 -5.34 -13.68 -23.27
N ILE A 51 -4.30 -13.34 -22.51
CA ILE A 51 -3.31 -14.30 -22.00
C ILE A 51 -3.88 -15.10 -20.83
N LEU A 52 -4.57 -14.42 -19.90
CA LEU A 52 -5.21 -15.04 -18.73
C LEU A 52 -6.25 -16.10 -19.12
N GLU A 53 -6.97 -15.87 -20.22
CA GLU A 53 -7.99 -16.79 -20.74
C GLU A 53 -7.42 -17.98 -21.54
N LYS A 54 -6.13 -17.96 -21.92
CA LYS A 54 -5.50 -19.08 -22.61
C LYS A 54 -5.51 -20.32 -21.70
N ARG A 55 -6.39 -21.27 -22.01
CA ARG A 55 -6.40 -22.60 -21.37
C ARG A 55 -5.36 -23.49 -22.06
N GLY A 56 -4.22 -23.69 -21.41
CA GLY A 56 -3.17 -24.58 -21.92
C GLY A 56 -2.16 -24.96 -20.82
N PRO A 57 -1.38 -26.03 -21.00
CA PRO A 57 -0.32 -26.37 -20.06
C PRO A 57 0.68 -25.20 -19.97
N HIS A 58 0.95 -24.74 -18.75
CA HIS A 58 1.82 -23.59 -18.43
C HIS A 58 3.30 -23.75 -18.86
N MET A 59 3.63 -24.88 -19.49
CA MET A 59 4.93 -25.25 -20.06
C MET A 59 4.89 -25.27 -21.60
N ALA A 60 3.88 -24.66 -22.21
CA ALA A 60 3.81 -24.49 -23.65
C ALA A 60 4.94 -23.54 -24.14
N PRO A 61 5.44 -23.74 -25.37
CA PRO A 61 6.30 -22.75 -26.02
C PRO A 61 5.63 -21.37 -25.97
N GLY A 62 6.31 -20.37 -25.39
CA GLY A 62 5.78 -19.01 -25.22
C GLY A 62 5.30 -18.65 -23.81
N ALA A 63 5.31 -19.58 -22.84
CA ALA A 63 4.88 -19.27 -21.46
C ALA A 63 5.73 -18.16 -20.77
N ALA A 64 7.03 -18.12 -21.06
CA ALA A 64 7.92 -17.06 -20.56
C ALA A 64 7.59 -15.68 -21.17
N ASP A 65 7.25 -15.67 -22.46
CA ASP A 65 6.86 -14.45 -23.18
C ASP A 65 5.50 -13.96 -22.68
N ASP A 66 4.54 -14.86 -22.47
CA ASP A 66 3.24 -14.57 -21.89
C ASP A 66 3.38 -13.98 -20.47
N LEU A 67 4.24 -14.55 -19.61
CA LEU A 67 4.52 -14.02 -18.28
C LEU A 67 5.13 -12.61 -18.35
N SER A 68 6.12 -12.40 -19.23
CA SER A 68 6.77 -11.11 -19.43
C SER A 68 5.76 -10.06 -19.94
N ALA A 69 4.90 -10.44 -20.87
CA ALA A 69 3.84 -9.59 -21.40
C ALA A 69 2.82 -9.21 -20.32
N VAL A 70 2.37 -10.17 -19.50
CA VAL A 70 1.46 -9.89 -18.38
C VAL A 70 2.11 -8.92 -17.40
N ARG A 71 3.37 -9.16 -17.00
CA ARG A 71 4.11 -8.27 -16.07
C ARG A 71 4.23 -6.85 -16.62
N ASN A 72 4.63 -6.70 -17.88
CA ASN A 72 4.84 -5.39 -18.50
C ASN A 72 3.52 -4.61 -18.64
N ASN A 73 2.47 -5.26 -19.14
CA ASN A 73 1.16 -4.61 -19.26
C ASN A 73 0.57 -4.27 -17.89
N THR A 74 0.72 -5.17 -16.90
CA THR A 74 0.29 -4.90 -15.52
C THR A 74 0.98 -3.68 -14.95
N TYR A 75 2.30 -3.56 -15.12
CA TYR A 75 3.03 -2.38 -14.65
C TYR A 75 2.50 -1.08 -15.28
N GLN A 76 2.23 -1.07 -16.59
CA GLN A 76 1.67 0.11 -17.26
C GLN A 76 0.26 0.45 -16.75
N MET A 77 -0.59 -0.55 -16.57
CA MET A 77 -1.95 -0.38 -16.03
C MET A 77 -1.92 0.20 -14.61
N VAL A 78 -1.10 -0.38 -13.73
CA VAL A 78 -0.98 0.06 -12.33
C VAL A 78 -0.40 1.47 -12.25
N THR A 79 0.55 1.82 -13.13
CA THR A 79 1.09 3.20 -13.21
C THR A 79 0.01 4.20 -13.61
N LEU A 80 -0.79 3.88 -14.63
CA LEU A 80 -1.91 4.73 -15.04
C LEU A 80 -2.95 4.89 -13.92
N LEU A 81 -3.23 3.82 -13.19
CA LEU A 81 -4.17 3.83 -12.06
C LEU A 81 -3.65 4.68 -10.89
N ALA A 82 -2.35 4.63 -10.58
CA ALA A 82 -1.76 5.44 -9.51
C ALA A 82 -1.77 6.94 -9.84
N GLU A 83 -1.46 7.30 -11.09
CA GLU A 83 -1.47 8.69 -11.54
C GLU A 83 -2.88 9.27 -11.73
N GLU A 84 -3.91 8.44 -11.73
CA GLU A 84 -5.28 8.88 -11.97
C GLU A 84 -5.81 9.76 -10.82
N ARG A 85 -6.33 10.94 -11.16
CA ARG A 85 -7.03 11.82 -10.22
C ARG A 85 -8.55 11.62 -10.27
N PRO A 86 -9.27 11.86 -9.15
CA PRO A 86 -10.73 11.80 -9.12
C PRO A 86 -11.34 12.76 -10.16
N ARG A 87 -12.45 12.37 -10.80
CA ARG A 87 -13.14 13.24 -11.78
C ARG A 87 -13.76 14.48 -11.11
N ALA A 88 -14.18 14.33 -9.85
CA ALA A 88 -14.66 15.38 -8.96
C ALA A 88 -14.34 14.97 -7.51
N GLU A 89 -14.52 15.88 -6.53
CA GLU A 89 -14.13 15.65 -5.12
C GLU A 89 -14.66 14.34 -4.50
N LEU A 90 -15.79 13.83 -4.99
CA LEU A 90 -16.43 12.60 -4.50
C LEU A 90 -16.59 11.52 -5.57
N ALA A 91 -16.08 11.75 -6.78
CA ALA A 91 -16.29 10.83 -7.91
C ALA A 91 -15.01 10.04 -8.21
N MET A 92 -15.17 8.72 -8.34
CA MET A 92 -14.14 7.82 -8.79
C MET A 92 -13.59 8.24 -10.16
N GLY A 93 -12.28 8.09 -10.37
CA GLY A 93 -11.71 8.24 -11.70
C GLY A 93 -12.11 7.08 -12.64
N PRO A 94 -12.17 7.31 -13.95
CA PRO A 94 -12.67 6.33 -14.92
C PRO A 94 -11.89 5.00 -14.96
N ILE A 95 -10.58 5.03 -14.72
CA ILE A 95 -9.70 3.85 -14.65
C ILE A 95 -10.01 3.06 -13.40
N LEU A 96 -10.11 3.72 -12.23
CA LEU A 96 -10.51 3.02 -11.01
C LEU A 96 -11.91 2.41 -11.13
N GLU A 97 -12.86 3.13 -11.72
CA GLU A 97 -14.23 2.64 -11.97
C GLU A 97 -14.21 1.37 -12.82
N PHE A 98 -13.48 1.40 -13.93
CA PHE A 98 -13.30 0.24 -14.80
C PHE A 98 -12.55 -0.91 -14.10
N ALA A 99 -11.49 -0.62 -13.35
CA ALA A 99 -10.69 -1.63 -12.67
C ALA A 99 -11.51 -2.37 -11.60
N VAL A 100 -12.40 -1.65 -10.90
CA VAL A 100 -13.34 -2.21 -9.93
C VAL A 100 -14.42 -3.04 -10.64
N SER A 101 -15.02 -2.53 -11.73
CA SER A 101 -16.09 -3.24 -12.43
C SER A 101 -15.62 -4.57 -13.05
N GLU A 102 -14.40 -4.58 -13.61
CA GLU A 102 -13.82 -5.76 -14.24
C GLU A 102 -13.06 -6.67 -13.26
N GLY A 103 -12.90 -6.24 -11.99
CA GLY A 103 -12.13 -6.99 -10.99
C GLY A 103 -10.68 -7.25 -11.44
N VAL A 104 -10.03 -6.24 -12.04
CA VAL A 104 -8.71 -6.38 -12.70
C VAL A 104 -7.67 -6.99 -11.76
N LEU A 105 -7.59 -6.48 -10.53
CA LEU A 105 -6.60 -6.94 -9.54
C LEU A 105 -6.88 -8.36 -9.06
N GLU A 106 -8.15 -8.75 -8.94
CA GLU A 106 -8.52 -10.12 -8.54
C GLU A 106 -8.13 -11.12 -9.63
N HIS A 107 -8.37 -10.80 -10.89
CA HIS A 107 -7.97 -11.64 -12.02
C HIS A 107 -6.44 -11.78 -12.13
N LEU A 108 -5.72 -10.65 -12.03
CA LEU A 108 -4.25 -10.64 -12.05
C LEU A 108 -3.69 -11.48 -10.91
N LEU A 109 -4.13 -11.24 -9.68
CA LEU A 109 -3.69 -11.99 -8.52
C LEU A 109 -4.06 -13.47 -8.67
N GLY A 110 -5.32 -13.78 -9.00
CA GLY A 110 -5.80 -15.14 -9.22
C GLY A 110 -4.95 -15.90 -10.23
N TRP A 111 -4.56 -15.26 -11.34
CA TRP A 111 -3.68 -15.86 -12.35
C TRP A 111 -2.26 -16.10 -11.83
N HIS A 112 -1.65 -15.13 -11.15
CA HIS A 112 -0.33 -15.31 -10.53
C HIS A 112 -0.32 -16.40 -9.46
N LEU A 113 -1.46 -16.64 -8.79
CA LEU A 113 -1.63 -17.60 -7.69
C LEU A 113 -2.11 -19.00 -8.12
N GLN A 114 -2.27 -19.31 -9.41
CA GLN A 114 -2.80 -20.60 -9.86
C GLN A 114 -1.92 -21.82 -9.48
N ARG A 115 -0.66 -21.61 -9.08
CA ARG A 115 0.28 -22.65 -8.66
C ARG A 115 1.08 -22.16 -7.46
N GLU A 116 1.97 -23.01 -6.95
CA GLU A 116 2.99 -22.58 -6.00
C GLU A 116 3.72 -21.34 -6.55
N VAL A 117 3.63 -20.25 -5.79
CA VAL A 117 4.11 -18.95 -6.23
C VAL A 117 5.53 -18.79 -5.71
N PRO A 118 6.55 -18.81 -6.59
CA PRO A 118 7.91 -18.51 -6.24
C PRO A 118 7.97 -17.11 -5.63
N GLU A 119 8.87 -16.93 -4.66
CA GLU A 119 8.92 -15.70 -3.87
C GLU A 119 9.19 -14.46 -4.71
N GLU A 120 9.92 -14.59 -5.82
CA GLU A 120 10.17 -13.48 -6.75
C GLU A 120 8.86 -12.90 -7.28
N ARG A 121 7.88 -13.76 -7.59
CA ARG A 121 6.55 -13.31 -8.03
C ARG A 121 5.77 -12.66 -6.88
N LYS A 122 5.89 -13.16 -5.64
CA LYS A 122 5.31 -12.49 -4.47
C LYS A 122 5.91 -11.10 -4.28
N VAL A 123 7.23 -10.96 -4.42
CA VAL A 123 7.94 -9.67 -4.34
C VAL A 123 7.46 -8.70 -5.42
N GLU A 124 7.28 -9.15 -6.67
CA GLU A 124 6.72 -8.32 -7.74
C GLU A 124 5.31 -7.81 -7.40
N LEU A 125 4.43 -8.69 -6.88
CA LEU A 125 3.09 -8.30 -6.47
C LEU A 125 3.11 -7.31 -5.29
N LEU A 126 3.97 -7.53 -4.30
CA LEU A 126 4.12 -6.60 -3.17
C LEU A 126 4.55 -5.22 -3.63
N LYS A 127 5.49 -5.13 -4.58
CA LYS A 127 5.93 -3.86 -5.18
C LYS A 127 4.82 -3.14 -5.95
N LEU A 128 3.97 -3.88 -6.66
CA LEU A 128 2.84 -3.30 -7.37
C LEU A 128 1.83 -2.69 -6.39
N PHE A 129 1.47 -3.40 -5.31
CA PHE A 129 0.59 -2.86 -4.28
C PHE A 129 1.24 -1.71 -3.50
N GLU A 130 2.53 -1.80 -3.21
CA GLU A 130 3.27 -0.72 -2.54
C GLU A 130 3.20 0.56 -3.38
N MET A 131 3.44 0.48 -4.69
CA MET A 131 3.34 1.61 -5.60
C MET A 131 1.92 2.19 -5.63
N LEU A 132 0.88 1.36 -5.73
CA LEU A 132 -0.50 1.83 -5.69
C LEU A 132 -0.82 2.58 -4.38
N ILE A 133 -0.43 2.02 -3.24
CA ILE A 133 -0.74 2.61 -1.94
C ILE A 133 0.07 3.89 -1.69
N SER A 134 1.32 3.93 -2.13
CA SER A 134 2.20 5.08 -1.89
C SER A 134 1.98 6.25 -2.85
N GLN A 135 1.55 5.98 -4.09
CA GLN A 135 1.49 6.98 -5.16
C GLN A 135 0.07 7.31 -5.65
N ALA A 136 -0.95 6.51 -5.33
CA ALA A 136 -2.29 6.78 -5.83
C ALA A 136 -2.85 8.12 -5.32
N HIS A 137 -3.44 8.88 -6.24
CA HIS A 137 -4.10 10.15 -5.93
C HIS A 137 -5.54 9.99 -5.42
N GLN A 138 -6.08 8.76 -5.40
CA GLN A 138 -7.43 8.42 -4.95
C GLN A 138 -7.37 7.40 -3.81
N PRO A 139 -8.40 7.34 -2.93
CA PRO A 139 -8.38 6.48 -1.76
C PRO A 139 -8.70 5.01 -2.12
N LEU A 140 -7.75 4.31 -2.76
CA LEU A 140 -7.94 2.97 -3.32
C LEU A 140 -8.36 1.90 -2.29
N LEU A 141 -7.91 2.03 -1.03
CA LEU A 141 -8.13 1.03 0.02
C LEU A 141 -9.60 0.89 0.45
N HIS A 142 -10.45 1.88 0.16
CA HIS A 142 -11.90 1.76 0.38
C HIS A 142 -12.58 0.82 -0.61
N GLN A 143 -11.94 0.58 -1.76
CA GLN A 143 -12.52 -0.28 -2.79
C GLN A 143 -12.24 -1.73 -2.44
N LYS A 144 -13.32 -2.50 -2.19
CA LYS A 144 -13.21 -3.93 -1.89
C LYS A 144 -12.46 -4.72 -2.97
N ALA A 145 -12.60 -4.32 -4.24
CA ALA A 145 -11.89 -4.91 -5.37
C ALA A 145 -10.37 -4.67 -5.36
N VAL A 146 -9.87 -3.72 -4.56
CA VAL A 146 -8.44 -3.48 -4.31
C VAL A 146 -8.02 -4.12 -2.99
N LEU A 147 -8.81 -3.90 -1.94
CA LEU A 147 -8.52 -4.39 -0.60
C LEU A 147 -8.50 -5.93 -0.50
N GLY A 148 -9.46 -6.61 -1.13
CA GLY A 148 -9.54 -8.08 -1.11
C GLY A 148 -8.26 -8.76 -1.64
N PRO A 149 -7.83 -8.44 -2.87
CA PRO A 149 -6.56 -8.91 -3.42
C PRO A 149 -5.35 -8.59 -2.53
N LEU A 150 -5.29 -7.39 -1.95
CA LEU A 150 -4.22 -6.99 -1.05
C LEU A 150 -4.17 -7.87 0.20
N LEU A 151 -5.30 -8.05 0.90
CA LEU A 151 -5.36 -8.87 2.11
C LEU A 151 -4.97 -10.33 1.82
N ARG A 152 -5.41 -10.86 0.67
CA ARG A 152 -5.04 -12.21 0.24
C ARG A 152 -3.54 -12.32 -0.04
N LEU A 153 -2.92 -11.32 -0.66
CA LEU A 153 -1.47 -11.28 -0.88
C LEU A 153 -0.71 -11.22 0.45
N LEU A 154 -1.14 -10.39 1.39
CA LEU A 154 -0.52 -10.26 2.71
C LEU A 154 -0.57 -11.60 3.48
N ALA A 155 -1.71 -12.30 3.45
CA ALA A 155 -1.84 -13.62 4.05
C ALA A 155 -0.85 -14.65 3.46
N LEU A 156 -0.60 -14.58 2.15
CA LEU A 156 0.36 -15.47 1.46
C LEU A 156 1.84 -15.14 1.75
N CYS A 157 2.10 -13.97 2.30
CA CYS A 157 3.44 -13.48 2.66
C CYS A 157 3.67 -13.48 4.18
N ALA A 158 2.74 -14.01 4.98
CA ALA A 158 2.82 -13.96 6.45
C ALA A 158 4.07 -14.65 7.02
N GLU A 159 4.57 -15.66 6.32
CA GLU A 159 5.80 -16.39 6.66
C GLU A 159 6.80 -16.25 5.50
N PRO A 160 7.60 -15.16 5.47
CA PRO A 160 8.58 -14.99 4.41
C PRO A 160 9.78 -15.93 4.58
N ALA A 161 10.25 -16.54 3.50
CA ALA A 161 11.40 -17.45 3.54
C ALA A 161 12.72 -16.78 3.11
N SER A 162 12.65 -15.61 2.44
CA SER A 162 13.83 -14.83 2.04
C SER A 162 13.83 -13.39 2.58
N PRO A 163 15.02 -12.80 2.83
CA PRO A 163 15.14 -11.41 3.30
C PRO A 163 14.64 -10.40 2.26
N LEU A 164 14.65 -10.77 0.97
CA LEU A 164 14.08 -9.95 -0.08
C LEU A 164 12.55 -9.85 0.08
N LEU A 165 11.87 -10.97 0.36
CA LEU A 165 10.44 -10.97 0.62
C LEU A 165 10.11 -10.20 1.92
N GLU A 166 10.88 -10.42 2.99
CA GLU A 166 10.74 -9.69 4.26
C GLU A 166 10.79 -8.18 4.06
N SER A 167 11.82 -7.68 3.38
CA SER A 167 12.00 -6.23 3.19
C SER A 167 10.86 -5.59 2.40
N ASN A 168 10.36 -6.26 1.36
CA ASN A 168 9.23 -5.74 0.56
C ASN A 168 7.89 -5.84 1.31
N LEU A 169 7.70 -6.88 2.12
CA LEU A 169 6.51 -7.03 2.96
C LEU A 169 6.47 -5.92 4.02
N VAL A 170 7.56 -5.72 4.77
CA VAL A 170 7.63 -4.68 5.80
C VAL A 170 7.48 -3.29 5.21
N LEU A 171 8.02 -3.05 4.01
CA LEU A 171 7.81 -1.79 3.28
C LEU A 171 6.33 -1.55 2.99
N LEU A 172 5.63 -2.54 2.43
CA LEU A 172 4.20 -2.45 2.15
C LEU A 172 3.38 -2.24 3.43
N LEU A 173 3.66 -2.99 4.49
CA LEU A 173 2.99 -2.85 5.79
C LEU A 173 3.18 -1.44 6.35
N ASN A 174 4.38 -0.87 6.24
CA ASN A 174 4.63 0.51 6.64
C ASN A 174 3.81 1.52 5.82
N GLN A 175 3.72 1.36 4.49
CA GLN A 175 2.86 2.24 3.67
C GLN A 175 1.38 2.14 4.03
N LEU A 176 0.92 0.94 4.41
CA LEU A 176 -0.43 0.74 4.93
C LEU A 176 -0.63 1.46 6.26
N CYS A 177 0.34 1.39 7.17
CA CYS A 177 0.29 2.13 8.44
C CYS A 177 0.23 3.65 8.20
N VAL A 178 1.00 4.16 7.23
CA VAL A 178 0.94 5.57 6.82
C VAL A 178 -0.43 5.94 6.26
N SER A 179 -1.01 5.07 5.44
CA SER A 179 -2.36 5.29 4.88
C SER A 179 -3.43 5.31 5.96
N VAL A 180 -3.37 4.37 6.90
CA VAL A 180 -4.26 4.32 8.08
C VAL A 180 -4.08 5.54 8.98
N ALA A 181 -2.87 6.08 9.12
CA ALA A 181 -2.64 7.29 9.89
C ALA A 181 -3.22 8.55 9.24
N ARG A 182 -3.23 8.59 7.90
CA ARG A 182 -3.88 9.68 7.14
C ARG A 182 -5.40 9.56 7.15
N ASP A 183 -5.91 8.34 7.23
CA ASP A 183 -7.33 8.03 7.17
C ASP A 183 -7.70 6.94 8.20
N PRO A 184 -7.91 7.33 9.48
CA PRO A 184 -8.10 6.40 10.59
C PRO A 184 -9.23 5.36 10.44
N PRO A 185 -10.37 5.65 9.79
CA PRO A 185 -11.40 4.64 9.49
C PRO A 185 -10.88 3.40 8.74
N LEU A 186 -9.81 3.51 7.95
CA LEU A 186 -9.22 2.35 7.27
C LEU A 186 -8.73 1.27 8.22
N LEU A 187 -8.42 1.62 9.47
CA LEU A 187 -7.97 0.67 10.49
C LEU A 187 -8.99 -0.46 10.69
N GLU A 188 -10.29 -0.16 10.58
CA GLU A 188 -11.37 -1.14 10.72
C GLU A 188 -11.34 -2.22 9.62
N LEU A 189 -10.81 -1.88 8.44
CA LEU A 189 -10.72 -2.78 7.29
C LEU A 189 -9.65 -3.87 7.45
N PHE A 190 -8.69 -3.67 8.36
CA PHE A 190 -7.61 -4.62 8.64
C PHE A 190 -7.87 -5.49 9.88
N PHE A 191 -9.08 -5.40 10.46
CA PHE A 191 -9.54 -6.35 11.46
C PHE A 191 -10.14 -7.56 10.79
N HIS A 192 -9.62 -8.74 11.12
CA HIS A 192 -10.36 -9.96 10.86
C HIS A 192 -11.46 -10.08 11.91
N SER A 193 -12.70 -10.31 11.44
CA SER A 193 -13.79 -10.72 12.32
C SER A 193 -13.34 -11.96 13.10
N PRO A 194 -13.69 -12.07 14.39
CA PRO A 194 -13.35 -13.24 15.18
C PRO A 194 -13.94 -14.46 14.47
N SER A 195 -13.08 -15.32 13.92
CA SER A 195 -13.49 -16.72 13.76
C SER A 195 -13.77 -17.23 15.17
N GLU A 196 -14.80 -18.05 15.31
CA GLU A 196 -15.53 -18.47 16.53
C GLU A 196 -14.72 -18.87 17.79
N GLN A 197 -13.38 -18.76 17.81
CA GLN A 197 -12.51 -19.18 18.92
C GLN A 197 -11.34 -18.22 19.22
N GLY A 198 -11.31 -16.99 18.69
CA GLY A 198 -10.17 -16.08 18.89
C GLY A 198 -10.55 -14.63 19.21
N PRO A 199 -9.67 -13.89 19.92
CA PRO A 199 -9.77 -12.44 20.03
C PRO A 199 -9.65 -11.78 18.64
N PRO A 200 -10.22 -10.60 18.41
CA PRO A 200 -10.08 -9.90 17.13
C PRO A 200 -8.60 -9.64 16.85
N HIS A 201 -8.09 -10.12 15.71
CA HIS A 201 -6.69 -9.95 15.33
C HIS A 201 -6.55 -8.79 14.35
N LEU A 202 -5.75 -7.78 14.70
CA LEU A 202 -5.36 -6.70 13.79
C LEU A 202 -4.25 -7.22 12.86
N LEU A 203 -4.57 -7.42 11.57
CA LEU A 203 -3.67 -8.06 10.60
C LEU A 203 -2.30 -7.36 10.52
N LEU A 204 -2.30 -6.04 10.38
CA LEU A 204 -1.05 -5.26 10.26
C LEU A 204 -0.14 -5.45 11.47
N PHE A 205 -0.74 -5.52 12.66
CA PHE A 205 0.00 -5.69 13.91
C PHE A 205 0.60 -7.08 13.98
N SER A 206 -0.20 -8.12 13.73
CA SER A 206 0.25 -9.51 13.73
C SER A 206 1.38 -9.78 12.74
N LEU A 207 1.33 -9.15 11.56
CA LEU A 207 2.39 -9.28 10.54
C LEU A 207 3.65 -8.50 10.89
N LEU A 208 3.57 -7.40 11.64
CA LEU A 208 4.74 -6.58 11.99
C LEU A 208 5.52 -7.12 13.20
N ILE A 209 4.86 -7.79 14.15
CA ILE A 209 5.50 -8.30 15.38
C ILE A 209 6.76 -9.13 15.12
N PRO A 210 6.78 -10.11 14.18
CA PRO A 210 7.97 -10.94 13.97
C PRO A 210 9.23 -10.13 13.63
N PHE A 211 9.08 -8.96 13.01
CA PHE A 211 10.20 -8.16 12.51
C PHE A 211 10.75 -7.15 13.52
N ILE A 212 10.09 -6.90 14.66
CA ILE A 212 10.48 -5.81 15.58
C ILE A 212 11.85 -6.00 16.23
N HIS A 213 12.26 -7.26 16.39
CA HIS A 213 13.53 -7.65 16.99
C HIS A 213 14.65 -7.82 15.95
N HIS A 214 14.32 -7.69 14.66
CA HIS A 214 15.34 -7.73 13.62
C HIS A 214 16.24 -6.49 13.72
N GLU A 215 17.53 -6.68 13.51
CA GLU A 215 18.47 -5.59 13.38
C GLU A 215 18.43 -4.97 11.97
N GLY A 216 18.92 -3.74 11.84
CA GLY A 216 18.97 -3.04 10.56
C GLY A 216 17.66 -2.36 10.14
N VAL A 217 17.57 -2.04 8.85
CA VAL A 217 16.51 -1.17 8.29
C VAL A 217 15.12 -1.81 8.35
N VAL A 218 15.02 -3.13 8.16
CA VAL A 218 13.74 -3.86 8.19
C VAL A 218 13.12 -3.79 9.57
N GLY A 219 13.89 -4.13 10.61
CA GLY A 219 13.37 -4.05 11.98
C GLY A 219 13.08 -2.62 12.42
N GLN A 220 13.88 -1.64 11.98
CA GLN A 220 13.58 -0.24 12.27
C GLN A 220 12.26 0.19 11.65
N GLN A 221 12.03 -0.14 10.38
CA GLN A 221 10.80 0.18 9.69
C GLN A 221 9.59 -0.52 10.31
N ALA A 222 9.74 -1.76 10.77
CA ALA A 222 8.68 -2.47 11.48
C ALA A 222 8.32 -1.79 12.82
N ARG A 223 9.33 -1.34 13.57
CA ARG A 223 9.12 -0.57 14.81
C ARG A 223 8.43 0.77 14.53
N ASP A 224 8.86 1.51 13.51
CA ASP A 224 8.26 2.79 13.14
C ASP A 224 6.79 2.63 12.70
N ALA A 225 6.50 1.61 11.90
CA ALA A 225 5.14 1.28 11.45
C ALA A 225 4.21 0.92 12.62
N LEU A 226 4.69 0.13 13.58
CA LEU A 226 3.93 -0.21 14.78
C LEU A 226 3.69 0.98 15.70
N LEU A 227 4.70 1.84 15.89
CA LEU A 227 4.54 3.09 16.65
C LEU A 227 3.48 3.98 16.02
N LEU A 228 3.46 4.06 14.69
CA LEU A 228 2.44 4.82 13.95
C LEU A 228 1.04 4.22 14.17
N LEU A 229 0.88 2.90 14.06
CA LEU A 229 -0.38 2.24 14.36
C LEU A 229 -0.84 2.48 15.79
N MET A 230 0.06 2.39 16.77
CA MET A 230 -0.23 2.67 18.18
C MET A 230 -0.73 4.11 18.40
N ALA A 231 -0.09 5.08 17.75
CA ALA A 231 -0.50 6.48 17.82
C ALA A 231 -1.93 6.69 17.30
N VAL A 232 -2.26 6.08 16.14
CA VAL A 232 -3.58 6.17 15.52
C VAL A 232 -4.65 5.44 16.34
N SER A 233 -4.28 4.34 16.98
CA SER A 233 -5.20 3.52 17.78
C SER A 233 -5.50 4.05 19.18
N SER A 234 -4.81 5.11 19.64
CA SER A 234 -5.18 5.82 20.87
C SER A 234 -6.63 6.32 20.84
N GLY A 235 -7.20 6.61 19.66
CA GLY A 235 -8.61 6.99 19.52
C GLY A 235 -9.59 5.81 19.46
N ASN A 236 -9.12 4.56 19.32
CA ASN A 236 -9.95 3.40 19.06
C ASN A 236 -9.79 2.34 20.17
N ARG A 237 -10.80 2.25 21.06
CA ARG A 237 -10.78 1.36 22.24
C ARG A 237 -10.56 -0.11 21.89
N THR A 238 -11.07 -0.58 20.75
CA THR A 238 -10.91 -1.99 20.33
C THR A 238 -9.45 -2.30 20.03
N VAL A 239 -8.77 -1.40 19.34
CA VAL A 239 -7.35 -1.57 19.00
C VAL A 239 -6.46 -1.39 20.23
N ALA A 240 -6.76 -0.38 21.07
CA ALA A 240 -6.04 -0.17 22.33
C ALA A 240 -6.14 -1.39 23.26
N ARG A 241 -7.33 -2.02 23.34
CA ARG A 241 -7.53 -3.26 24.10
C ARG A 241 -6.74 -4.42 23.48
N TYR A 242 -6.76 -4.58 22.16
CA TYR A 242 -5.95 -5.59 21.48
C TYR A 242 -4.45 -5.44 21.79
N ILE A 243 -3.91 -4.23 21.64
CA ILE A 243 -2.49 -3.93 21.87
C ILE A 243 -2.10 -4.25 23.31
N THR A 244 -2.92 -3.85 24.29
CA THR A 244 -2.61 -4.07 25.70
C THR A 244 -2.75 -5.52 26.14
N GLU A 245 -3.67 -6.29 25.57
CA GLU A 245 -3.94 -7.68 25.97
C GLU A 245 -3.07 -8.72 25.22
N HIS A 246 -2.64 -8.44 23.99
CA HIS A 246 -2.04 -9.45 23.10
C HIS A 246 -0.60 -9.16 22.70
N SER A 247 -0.04 -8.02 23.12
CA SER A 247 1.30 -7.62 22.74
C SER A 247 2.22 -7.60 23.96
N TYR A 248 3.24 -8.46 23.96
CA TYR A 248 4.27 -8.50 25.00
C TYR A 248 5.26 -7.31 24.93
N PHE A 249 4.84 -6.14 24.43
CA PHE A 249 5.70 -4.95 24.29
C PHE A 249 6.14 -4.37 25.65
N CYS A 250 5.49 -4.76 26.75
CA CYS A 250 5.91 -4.39 28.10
C CYS A 250 5.41 -5.41 29.15
N PRO A 251 6.21 -5.80 30.15
CA PRO A 251 5.75 -6.56 31.32
C PRO A 251 4.92 -5.72 32.30
N VAL A 252 4.74 -4.42 32.02
CA VAL A 252 3.89 -3.53 32.82
C VAL A 252 2.45 -3.58 32.35
N SER A 253 1.56 -3.69 33.33
CA SER A 253 0.12 -3.93 33.20
C SER A 253 -0.56 -3.04 32.13
N PRO A 254 -1.55 -3.59 31.39
CA PRO A 254 -2.45 -2.86 30.48
C PRO A 254 -2.93 -1.49 30.99
N ARG A 255 -3.10 -1.34 32.31
CA ARG A 255 -3.52 -0.10 32.97
C ARG A 255 -2.50 1.03 32.88
N GLU A 256 -1.20 0.74 32.92
CA GLU A 256 -0.15 1.76 32.93
C GLU A 256 0.12 2.33 31.53
N LEU A 257 0.02 1.49 30.49
CA LEU A 257 0.12 1.93 29.10
C LEU A 257 -1.06 2.84 28.72
N ALA A 258 -2.28 2.45 29.14
CA ALA A 258 -3.47 3.28 28.97
C ALA A 258 -3.35 4.62 29.72
N ALA A 259 -2.86 4.63 30.96
CA ALA A 259 -2.69 5.88 31.72
C ALA A 259 -1.67 6.85 31.10
N ARG A 260 -0.61 6.33 30.44
CA ARG A 260 0.42 7.16 29.79
C ARG A 260 0.01 7.67 28.41
N CYS A 261 -0.77 6.91 27.64
CA CYS A 261 -1.23 7.32 26.32
C CYS A 261 -2.56 8.10 26.34
N PHE A 262 -3.37 7.99 27.40
CA PHE A 262 -4.72 8.59 27.47
C PHE A 262 -4.88 9.77 28.44
N CYS A 263 -3.81 10.31 29.04
CA CYS A 263 -3.95 11.58 29.77
C CYS A 263 -3.94 12.75 28.77
N PRO A 264 -5.07 13.45 28.53
CA PRO A 264 -4.98 14.76 27.94
C PRO A 264 -4.27 15.65 28.95
N ALA A 265 -3.26 16.40 28.52
CA ALA A 265 -2.74 17.51 29.30
C ALA A 265 -3.90 18.49 29.54
N GLY A 266 -4.54 18.39 30.70
CA GLY A 266 -5.54 19.35 31.17
C GLY A 266 -4.86 20.67 31.54
N PRO A 267 -5.46 21.83 31.24
CA PRO A 267 -4.86 23.12 31.53
C PRO A 267 -5.06 23.48 32.99
N GLY A 268 -4.01 24.05 33.61
CA GLY A 268 -4.13 24.91 34.77
C GLY A 268 -3.96 24.23 36.13
N GLU A 269 -2.72 24.23 36.62
CA GLU A 269 -2.51 24.34 38.06
C GLU A 269 -3.11 25.67 38.54
N GLY A 270 -4.14 25.59 39.36
CA GLY A 270 -4.80 26.73 39.99
C GLY A 270 -5.22 26.37 41.42
N LEU A 271 -4.44 26.90 42.37
CA LEU A 271 -4.75 27.22 43.77
C LEU A 271 -5.23 26.11 44.75
N VAL A 272 -4.30 25.74 45.66
CA VAL A 272 -4.33 25.83 47.15
C VAL A 272 -5.65 26.41 47.75
N PRO A 273 -6.23 25.84 48.82
CA PRO A 273 -5.64 25.77 50.19
C PRO A 273 -5.23 24.38 50.67
#